data_AF-A0A3A1Y9T3-F1
#
_entry.id   AF-A0A3A1Y9T3-F1
#
_cell.length_a   1.000
_cell.length_b   1.000
_cell.length_c   1.000
_cell.angle_alpha   90.00
_cell.angle_beta   90.00
_cell.angle_gamma   90.00
#
_symmetry.space_group_name_H-M   'P 1'
#
loop_
_entity.id
_entity.type
_entity.pdbx_description
1 polymer ?
#
loop_
_entity_poly.entity_id
_entity_poly.type
_entity_poly.pdbx_seq_one_letter_code
_entity_poly.pdbx_strand_id
1 'polypeptide(L)'
;MNLFKKVLLATLISLASVNLATAKFDKFHWEPVIGSSQNQQVTLGSLSDSQLQQVINDYSQSGNVRSAAVLLLTIRYIDRSNYSQAKYTLSSFNPYSATPSQVETYNILKKFLADY
;
A
#
# COMPACT_ATOMS: atom_id res chain seq x y z
N MET A 1 -37.21 16.83 10.58
CA MET A 1 -36.27 16.23 9.60
C MET A 1 -35.69 14.98 10.24
N ASN A 2 -36.23 13.80 9.88
CA ASN A 2 -36.12 12.56 10.66
C ASN A 2 -34.68 12.08 10.84
N LEU A 3 -34.31 11.80 12.09
CA LEU A 3 -33.03 11.21 12.52
C LEU A 3 -32.60 10.03 11.63
N PHE A 4 -33.57 9.24 11.17
CA PHE A 4 -33.36 8.10 10.27
C PHE A 4 -32.64 8.45 8.96
N LYS A 5 -32.91 9.62 8.37
CA LYS A 5 -32.21 10.04 7.14
C LYS A 5 -30.76 10.44 7.39
N LYS A 6 -30.45 10.97 8.59
CA LYS A 6 -29.08 11.35 8.96
C LYS A 6 -28.22 10.12 9.29
N VAL A 7 -28.81 9.13 9.96
CA VAL A 7 -28.11 7.87 10.26
C VAL A 7 -27.82 7.11 8.97
N LEU A 8 -28.80 6.99 8.06
CA LEU A 8 -28.61 6.33 6.77
C LEU A 8 -27.51 6.98 5.93
N LEU A 9 -27.43 8.31 5.93
CA LEU A 9 -26.41 9.05 5.20
C LEU A 9 -25.01 8.86 5.81
N ALA A 10 -24.90 8.81 7.14
CA ALA A 10 -23.65 8.52 7.83
C ALA A 10 -23.14 7.09 7.57
N THR A 11 -24.03 6.08 7.49
CA THR A 11 -23.64 4.72 7.13
C THR A 11 -23.27 4.58 5.66
N LEU A 12 -23.94 5.29 4.75
CA LEU A 12 -23.58 5.31 3.32
C LEU A 12 -22.22 5.97 3.06
N ILE A 13 -21.90 7.04 3.78
CA ILE A 13 -20.58 7.69 3.70
C ILE A 13 -19.49 6.77 4.29
N SER A 14 -19.80 6.05 5.37
CA SER A 14 -18.89 5.06 5.97
C SER A 14 -18.63 3.84 5.09
N LEU A 15 -19.58 3.40 4.26
CA LEU A 15 -19.36 2.26 3.34
C LEU A 15 -18.65 2.70 2.05
N ALA A 16 -18.88 3.93 1.58
CA ALA A 16 -18.24 4.45 0.37
C ALA A 16 -16.76 4.81 0.56
N SER A 17 -16.35 5.21 1.77
CA SER A 17 -14.95 5.54 2.07
C SER A 17 -14.05 4.31 2.16
N VAL A 18 -14.59 3.13 2.48
CA VAL A 18 -13.82 1.88 2.57
C VAL A 18 -13.51 1.31 1.18
N ASN A 19 -14.43 1.44 0.21
CA ASN A 19 -14.22 0.90 -1.15
C ASN A 19 -13.34 1.76 -2.07
N LEU A 20 -13.13 3.04 -1.75
CA LEU A 20 -12.40 3.95 -2.65
C LEU A 20 -10.88 3.77 -2.58
N ALA A 21 -10.34 3.32 -1.44
CA ALA A 21 -8.91 3.02 -1.32
C ALA A 21 -8.58 1.77 -2.15
N THR A 22 -9.31 0.66 -1.94
CA THR A 22 -9.08 -0.62 -2.63
C THR A 22 -9.27 -0.50 -4.14
N ALA A 23 -10.33 0.17 -4.60
CA ALA A 23 -10.59 0.37 -6.04
C ALA A 23 -9.55 1.28 -6.73
N LYS A 24 -8.93 2.22 -6.01
CA LYS A 24 -7.85 3.07 -6.56
C LYS A 24 -6.54 2.30 -6.69
N PHE A 25 -6.31 1.30 -5.86
CA PHE A 25 -5.03 0.57 -5.85
C PHE A 25 -5.05 -0.75 -6.62
N ASP A 26 -6.24 -1.32 -6.91
CA ASP A 26 -6.40 -2.53 -7.74
C ASP A 26 -5.83 -2.40 -9.16
N LYS A 27 -5.70 -1.16 -9.67
CA LYS A 27 -5.12 -0.89 -11.00
C LYS A 27 -3.61 -1.12 -11.05
N PHE A 28 -2.93 -1.15 -9.91
CA PHE A 28 -1.49 -1.35 -9.88
C PHE A 28 -1.18 -2.84 -9.76
N HIS A 29 -1.00 -3.51 -10.91
CA HIS A 29 -0.43 -4.87 -10.95
C HIS A 29 1.02 -4.82 -10.47
N TRP A 30 1.23 -5.04 -9.17
CA TRP A 30 2.56 -5.07 -8.53
C TRP A 30 3.09 -6.49 -8.50
N GLU A 31 3.81 -6.90 -9.55
CA GLU A 31 4.60 -8.13 -9.49
C GLU A 31 6.11 -7.89 -9.61
N PRO A 32 6.77 -7.26 -8.60
CA PRO A 32 8.20 -7.41 -8.46
C PRO A 32 8.48 -8.84 -7.99
N VAL A 33 9.13 -9.61 -8.84
CA VAL A 33 9.63 -10.93 -8.51
C VAL A 33 10.86 -10.77 -7.61
N ILE A 34 10.81 -11.39 -6.44
CA ILE A 34 12.00 -11.52 -5.59
C ILE A 34 12.68 -12.84 -5.93
N GLY A 35 13.94 -12.76 -6.39
CA GLY A 35 14.94 -13.83 -6.47
C GLY A 35 14.46 -15.27 -6.74
N SER A 36 14.83 -15.83 -7.89
CA SER A 36 14.57 -17.23 -8.28
C SER A 36 15.43 -18.22 -7.49
N SER A 37 15.05 -18.56 -6.26
CA SER A 37 15.61 -19.72 -5.57
C SER A 37 14.73 -20.93 -5.88
N GLN A 38 15.19 -21.76 -6.81
CA GLN A 38 14.67 -23.09 -7.18
C GLN A 38 13.13 -23.27 -7.08
N ASN A 39 12.45 -23.07 -8.21
CA ASN A 39 11.08 -23.49 -8.54
C ASN A 39 9.85 -22.71 -8.02
N GLN A 40 9.97 -21.61 -7.28
CA GLN A 40 8.81 -20.74 -7.02
C GLN A 40 9.14 -19.26 -7.16
N GLN A 41 8.52 -18.63 -8.15
CA GLN A 41 8.50 -17.18 -8.31
C GLN A 41 7.65 -16.60 -7.16
N VAL A 42 8.30 -16.04 -6.14
CA VAL A 42 7.58 -15.42 -5.03
C VAL A 42 7.24 -13.98 -5.42
N THR A 43 5.95 -13.73 -5.57
CA THR A 43 5.40 -12.39 -5.79
C THR A 43 5.26 -11.68 -4.45
N LEU A 44 5.62 -10.40 -4.37
CA LEU A 44 5.45 -9.60 -3.15
C LEU A 44 4.02 -9.68 -2.57
N GLY A 45 3.01 -9.80 -3.44
CA GLY A 45 1.60 -9.91 -3.06
C GLY A 45 1.29 -11.07 -2.10
N SER A 46 2.04 -12.18 -2.15
CA SER A 46 1.81 -13.37 -1.31
C SER A 46 2.57 -13.33 0.02
N LEU A 47 3.47 -12.36 0.22
CA LEU A 47 4.24 -12.23 1.46
C LEU A 47 3.36 -11.69 2.59
N SER A 48 3.60 -12.16 3.81
CA SER A 48 3.06 -11.54 5.03
C SER A 48 3.70 -10.18 5.30
N ASP A 49 3.11 -9.38 6.19
CA ASP A 49 3.65 -8.05 6.51
C ASP A 49 5.05 -8.11 7.12
N SER A 50 5.32 -9.11 7.96
CA SER A 50 6.66 -9.31 8.54
C SER A 50 7.69 -9.66 7.47
N GLN A 51 7.31 -10.47 6.47
CA GLN A 51 8.15 -10.77 5.32
C GLN A 51 8.36 -9.55 4.42
N LEU A 52 7.33 -8.73 4.20
CA LEU A 52 7.48 -7.45 3.49
C LEU A 52 8.43 -6.50 4.24
N GLN A 53 8.32 -6.43 5.56
CA GLN A 53 9.22 -5.64 6.39
C GLN A 53 10.67 -6.13 6.30
N GLN A 54 10.88 -7.45 6.25
CA GLN A 54 12.21 -8.04 6.00
C GLN A 54 12.76 -7.62 4.64
N VAL A 55 11.95 -7.69 3.58
CA VAL A 55 12.35 -7.24 2.23
C VAL A 55 12.75 -5.76 2.22
N ILE A 56 11.96 -4.89 2.88
CA ILE A 56 12.26 -3.45 2.98
C ILE A 56 13.66 -3.23 3.59
N ASN A 57 14.02 -4.05 4.57
CA ASN A 57 15.28 -3.95 5.32
C ASN A 57 16.44 -4.76 4.68
N ASP A 58 16.18 -5.59 3.68
CA ASP A 58 17.18 -6.44 3.02
C ASP A 58 17.89 -5.67 1.89
N TYR A 59 19.03 -5.07 2.22
CA TYR A 59 19.85 -4.32 1.25
C TYR A 59 20.50 -5.19 0.16
N SER A 60 20.41 -6.52 0.24
CA SER A 60 20.78 -7.39 -0.88
C SER A 60 19.74 -7.35 -2.01
N GLN A 61 18.50 -6.94 -1.71
CA GLN A 61 17.46 -6.74 -2.72
C GLN A 61 17.67 -5.46 -3.51
N SER A 62 17.31 -5.53 -4.79
CA SER A 62 17.24 -4.35 -5.66
C SER A 62 16.34 -3.26 -5.06
N GLY A 63 16.72 -2.00 -5.24
CA GLY A 63 15.99 -0.89 -4.63
C GLY A 63 14.55 -0.73 -5.15
N ASN A 64 14.26 -1.17 -6.37
CA ASN A 64 12.89 -1.20 -6.91
C ASN A 64 12.01 -2.27 -6.24
N VAL A 65 12.58 -3.42 -5.85
CA VAL A 65 11.88 -4.45 -5.06
C VAL A 65 11.56 -3.92 -3.68
N ARG A 66 12.52 -3.26 -3.02
CA ARG A 66 12.30 -2.65 -1.70
C ARG A 66 11.26 -1.54 -1.75
N SER A 67 11.34 -0.65 -2.75
CA SER A 67 10.35 0.41 -2.95
C SER A 67 8.95 -0.16 -3.19
N ALA A 68 8.81 -1.26 -3.93
CA ALA A 68 7.52 -1.92 -4.09
C ALA A 68 7.00 -2.55 -2.79
N ALA A 69 7.87 -3.15 -1.98
CA ALA A 69 7.49 -3.70 -0.68
C ALA A 69 6.98 -2.61 0.26
N VAL A 70 7.61 -1.42 0.26
CA VAL A 70 7.14 -0.24 1.00
C VAL A 70 5.73 0.15 0.55
N LEU A 71 5.49 0.27 -0.76
CA LEU A 71 4.19 0.68 -1.29
C LEU A 71 3.09 -0.34 -0.96
N LEU A 72 3.36 -1.63 -1.16
CA LEU A 72 2.41 -2.69 -0.87
C LEU A 72 2.06 -2.76 0.62
N LEU A 73 3.06 -2.70 1.50
CA LEU A 73 2.83 -2.72 2.95
C LEU A 73 2.07 -1.47 3.41
N THR A 74 2.36 -0.30 2.80
CA THR A 74 1.61 0.93 3.04
C THR A 74 0.14 0.77 2.67
N ILE A 75 -0.16 0.24 1.48
CA ILE A 75 -1.54 0.00 1.01
C ILE A 75 -2.28 -0.95 1.97
N ARG A 76 -1.63 -2.04 2.39
CA ARG A 76 -2.23 -2.98 3.36
C ARG A 76 -2.56 -2.34 4.71
N TYR A 77 -1.73 -1.40 5.18
CA TYR A 77 -2.05 -0.65 6.39
C TYR A 77 -3.20 0.33 6.17
N ILE A 78 -3.32 0.95 5.00
CA ILE A 78 -4.47 1.78 4.62
C ILE A 78 -5.76 0.95 4.59
N ASP A 79 -5.74 -0.24 3.99
CA ASP A 79 -6.90 -1.13 3.91
C ASP A 79 -7.42 -1.55 5.29
N ARG A 80 -6.53 -1.61 6.29
CA ARG A 80 -6.86 -1.89 7.70
C ARG A 80 -7.10 -0.62 8.53
N SER A 81 -7.21 0.54 7.89
CA SER A 81 -7.35 1.86 8.51
C SER A 81 -6.26 2.19 9.54
N ASN A 82 -5.08 1.56 9.44
CA ASN A 82 -3.93 1.82 10.30
C ASN A 82 -3.04 2.91 9.68
N TYR A 83 -3.57 4.14 9.61
CA TYR A 83 -2.92 5.27 8.93
C TYR A 83 -1.59 5.67 9.56
N SER A 84 -1.41 5.45 10.88
CA SER A 84 -0.14 5.71 11.57
C SER A 84 0.96 4.80 11.04
N GLN A 85 0.71 3.48 10.95
CA GLN A 85 1.66 2.54 10.38
C GLN A 85 1.86 2.73 8.88
N ALA A 86 0.81 3.12 8.15
CA ALA A 86 0.92 3.47 6.74
C ALA A 86 1.88 4.65 6.51
N LYS A 87 1.75 5.74 7.28
CA LYS A 87 2.65 6.90 7.22
C LYS A 87 4.09 6.53 7.58
N TYR A 88 4.26 5.76 8.66
CA TYR A 88 5.58 5.28 9.08
C TYR A 88 6.26 4.46 7.99
N THR A 89 5.54 3.49 7.43
CA THR A 89 6.05 2.63 6.34
C THR A 89 6.40 3.45 5.10
N LEU A 90 5.50 4.34 4.66
CA LEU A 90 5.68 5.15 3.47
C LEU A 90 6.91 6.07 3.56
N SER A 91 7.30 6.50 4.77
CA SER A 91 8.52 7.30 4.98
C SER A 91 9.82 6.58 4.61
N SER A 92 9.79 5.25 4.53
CA SER A 92 10.93 4.43 4.08
C SER A 92 11.06 4.36 2.55
N PHE A 93 10.14 4.99 1.79
CA PHE A 93 10.18 4.96 0.33
C PHE A 93 11.37 5.73 -0.22
N ASN A 94 12.18 5.08 -1.05
CA ASN A 94 13.29 5.73 -1.75
C ASN A 94 12.92 5.99 -3.22
N PRO A 95 12.70 7.25 -3.64
CA PRO A 95 12.33 7.57 -5.02
C PRO A 95 13.47 7.35 -6.03
N TYR A 96 14.74 7.40 -5.60
CA TYR A 96 15.90 7.26 -6.50
C TYR A 96 16.10 5.83 -7.01
N SER A 97 15.58 4.85 -6.28
CA SER A 97 15.64 3.44 -6.66
C SER A 97 14.31 2.89 -7.17
N ALA A 98 13.31 3.76 -7.32
CA ALA A 98 11.96 3.40 -7.71
C ALA A 98 11.73 3.57 -9.21
N THR A 99 10.82 2.78 -9.78
CA THR A 99 10.34 3.00 -11.15
C THR A 99 9.43 4.24 -11.22
N PRO A 100 9.23 4.85 -12.40
CA PRO A 100 8.32 5.99 -12.53
C PRO A 100 6.91 5.72 -11.98
N SER A 101 6.36 4.53 -12.23
CA SER A 101 5.04 4.14 -11.70
C SER A 101 5.01 3.97 -10.17
N GLN A 102 6.12 3.52 -9.57
CA GLN A 102 6.27 3.48 -8.11
C GLN A 102 6.29 4.89 -7.51
N VAL A 103 6.98 5.83 -8.16
CA VAL A 103 7.01 7.24 -7.73
C VAL A 103 5.62 7.88 -7.85
N GLU A 104 4.89 7.61 -8.94
CA GLU A 104 3.50 8.06 -9.10
C GLU A 104 2.60 7.53 -7.97
N THR A 105 2.71 6.23 -7.66
CA THR A 105 1.95 5.59 -6.58
C THR A 105 2.30 6.19 -5.22
N TYR A 106 3.58 6.39 -4.94
CA TYR A 106 4.04 7.07 -3.73
C TYR A 106 3.39 8.45 -3.59
N ASN A 107 3.34 9.24 -4.66
CA ASN A 107 2.73 10.56 -4.64
C ASN A 107 1.22 10.51 -4.37
N ILE A 108 0.52 9.50 -4.90
CA ILE A 108 -0.91 9.28 -4.62
C ILE A 108 -1.11 8.91 -3.14
N LEU A 109 -0.34 7.95 -2.63
CA LEU A 109 -0.42 7.50 -1.23
C LEU A 109 -0.06 8.63 -0.26
N LYS A 110 0.97 9.42 -0.57
CA LYS A 110 1.40 10.56 0.24
C LYS A 110 0.30 11.62 0.33
N LYS A 111 -0.35 11.94 -0.78
CA LYS A 111 -1.49 12.88 -0.79
C LYS A 111 -2.67 12.32 0.01
N PHE A 112 -3.04 11.06 -0.22
CA PHE A 112 -4.11 10.41 0.51
C PHE A 112 -3.87 10.42 2.03
N LEU A 113 -2.66 10.06 2.48
CA LEU A 113 -2.32 10.00 3.90
C LEU A 113 -2.15 11.37 4.56
N ALA A 114 -2.06 12.46 3.79
CA ALA A 114 -2.02 13.81 4.35
C ALA A 114 -3.37 14.24 4.95
N ASP A 115 -4.46 13.61 4.54
CA ASP A 115 -5.83 13.90 4.99
C ASP A 115 -6.25 13.10 6.23
N TYR A 116 -5.43 12.14 6.67
CA TYR A 116 -5.59 11.31 7.88
C TYR A 116 -4.44 11.59 8.86
#